data_AF-A0A5J6XUN7-F1
#
_entry.id   AF-A0A5J6XUN7-F1
#
_cell.length_a   1.000
_cell.length_b   1.000
_cell.length_c   1.000
_cell.angle_alpha   90.00
_cell.angle_beta   90.00
_cell.angle_gamma   90.00
#
_symmetry.space_group_name_H-M   'P 1'
#
loop_
_entity.id
_entity.type
_entity.pdbx_description
1 polymer ?
#
loop_
_entity_poly.entity_id
_entity_poly.type
_entity_poly.pdbx_seq_one_letter_code
_entity_poly.pdbx_strand_id
1 'polypeptide(L)'
;MRPSSPSLSKVLVRIFLITIATMLIYQVHAVNEPDPIRERLYELGYPDEGFIFTNNTIRWSDGHITLLEGDYIEDYPITATQAYNILRNYLAEYNQKLKKYDMEIKPDPKSLAEKKEGNNIYWIFEVYIHSGSSKFFAGLAYVNRKTGAVSIKGLLD
;
A
#
# COMPACT_ATOMS: atom_id res chain seq x y z
N MET A 1 -46.89 -21.10 -29.49
CA MET A 1 -45.59 -21.78 -29.23
C MET A 1 -45.13 -21.37 -27.84
N ARG A 2 -45.03 -22.29 -26.88
CA ARG A 2 -44.47 -21.97 -25.55
C ARG A 2 -42.94 -21.88 -25.69
N PRO A 3 -42.29 -20.83 -25.18
CA PRO A 3 -40.83 -20.76 -25.21
C PRO A 3 -40.27 -21.91 -24.38
N SER A 4 -39.32 -22.65 -24.94
CA SER A 4 -38.60 -23.70 -24.23
C SER A 4 -37.79 -23.09 -23.10
N SER A 5 -38.02 -23.54 -21.87
CA SER A 5 -37.22 -23.13 -20.72
C SER A 5 -35.77 -23.57 -20.94
N PRO A 6 -34.78 -22.67 -20.79
CA PRO A 6 -33.37 -23.04 -20.99
C PRO A 6 -32.97 -24.13 -20.01
N SER A 7 -32.17 -25.10 -20.49
CA SER A 7 -31.70 -26.19 -19.62
C SER A 7 -30.84 -25.62 -18.50
N LEU A 8 -31.05 -26.11 -17.27
CA LEU A 8 -30.35 -25.66 -16.06
C LEU A 8 -28.81 -25.76 -16.24
N SER A 9 -28.34 -26.80 -16.94
CA SER A 9 -26.94 -26.96 -17.32
C SER A 9 -26.38 -25.82 -18.20
N LYS A 10 -27.16 -25.33 -19.17
CA LYS A 10 -26.74 -24.21 -20.04
C LYS A 10 -26.70 -22.89 -19.27
N VAL A 11 -27.59 -22.72 -18.29
CA VAL A 11 -27.60 -21.54 -17.40
C VAL A 11 -26.36 -21.57 -16.51
N LEU A 12 -26.06 -22.70 -15.87
CA LEU A 12 -24.88 -22.84 -15.01
C LEU A 12 -23.56 -22.62 -15.77
N VAL A 13 -23.42 -23.19 -16.97
CA VAL A 13 -22.22 -22.99 -17.80
C VAL A 13 -22.05 -21.52 -18.19
N ARG A 14 -23.15 -20.82 -18.54
CA ARG A 14 -23.09 -19.38 -18.84
C ARG A 14 -22.65 -18.56 -17.63
N ILE A 15 -23.20 -18.84 -16.45
CA ILE A 15 -22.81 -18.16 -15.21
C ILE A 15 -21.32 -18.40 -14.93
N PHE A 16 -20.88 -19.66 -14.98
CA PHE A 16 -19.48 -20.03 -14.75
C PHE A 16 -18.52 -19.31 -15.70
N LEU A 17 -18.83 -19.28 -17.00
CA LEU A 17 -18.03 -18.57 -18.00
C LEU A 17 -17.99 -17.06 -17.75
N ILE A 18 -19.12 -16.46 -17.36
CA ILE A 18 -19.18 -15.03 -17.01
C ILE A 18 -18.30 -14.77 -15.79
N THR A 19 -18.39 -15.59 -14.74
CA THR A 19 -17.59 -15.41 -13.51
C THR A 19 -16.09 -15.52 -13.80
N ILE A 20 -15.66 -16.51 -14.61
CA ILE A 20 -14.26 -16.65 -15.03
C ILE A 20 -13.82 -15.44 -15.84
N ALA A 21 -14.62 -15.00 -16.81
CA ALA A 21 -14.30 -13.83 -17.62
C ALA A 21 -14.14 -12.57 -16.75
N THR A 22 -15.04 -12.34 -15.80
CA THR A 22 -14.94 -11.22 -14.85
C THR A 22 -13.69 -11.32 -13.98
N MET A 23 -13.34 -12.51 -13.48
CA MET A 23 -12.10 -12.72 -12.73
C MET A 23 -10.84 -12.45 -13.57
N LEU A 24 -10.79 -12.92 -14.80
CA LEU A 24 -9.66 -12.71 -15.71
C LEU A 24 -9.51 -11.22 -16.06
N ILE A 25 -10.61 -10.53 -16.38
CA ILE A 25 -10.61 -9.10 -16.66
C ILE A 25 -10.11 -8.31 -15.44
N TYR A 26 -10.55 -8.68 -14.24
CA TYR A 26 -10.10 -8.07 -12.99
C TYR A 26 -8.60 -8.31 -12.76
N GLN A 27 -8.10 -9.52 -12.96
CA GLN A 27 -6.67 -9.80 -12.83
C GLN A 27 -5.83 -9.02 -13.85
N VAL A 28 -6.27 -8.95 -15.11
CA VAL A 28 -5.57 -8.17 -16.15
C VAL A 28 -5.53 -6.68 -15.80
N HIS A 29 -6.60 -6.12 -15.23
CA HIS A 29 -6.58 -4.74 -14.75
C HIS A 29 -5.67 -4.56 -13.53
N ALA A 30 -5.76 -5.46 -12.55
CA ALA A 30 -4.97 -5.39 -11.32
C ALA A 30 -3.45 -5.55 -11.56
N VAL A 31 -3.06 -6.29 -12.60
CA VAL A 31 -1.64 -6.51 -12.95
C VAL A 31 -1.07 -5.37 -13.82
N ASN A 32 -1.91 -4.68 -14.60
CA ASN A 32 -1.46 -3.63 -15.53
C ASN A 32 -1.56 -2.21 -14.98
N GLU A 33 -2.21 -1.98 -13.84
CA GLU A 33 -2.10 -0.69 -13.15
C GLU A 33 -0.70 -0.56 -12.55
N PRO A 34 0.07 0.51 -12.90
CA PRO A 34 1.37 0.74 -12.30
C PRO A 34 1.18 0.96 -10.79
N ASP A 35 1.76 0.06 -9.98
CA ASP A 35 1.74 0.19 -8.52
C ASP A 35 2.68 1.34 -8.11
N PRO A 36 2.15 2.48 -7.65
CA PRO A 36 2.97 3.65 -7.31
C PRO A 36 3.96 3.37 -6.17
N ILE A 37 3.66 2.41 -5.28
CA ILE A 37 4.57 2.01 -4.21
C ILE A 37 5.73 1.21 -4.78
N ARG A 38 5.46 0.28 -5.70
CA ARG A 38 6.50 -0.52 -6.35
C ARG A 38 7.43 0.35 -7.19
N GLU A 39 6.88 1.25 -8.00
CA GLU A 39 7.67 2.22 -8.78
C GLU A 39 8.58 3.03 -7.84
N ARG A 40 8.03 3.50 -6.72
CA ARG A 40 8.80 4.28 -5.76
C ARG A 40 9.84 3.46 -5.00
N LEU A 41 9.58 2.19 -4.70
CA LEU A 41 10.56 1.26 -4.12
C LEU A 41 11.76 1.06 -5.06
N TYR A 42 11.50 0.89 -6.36
CA TYR A 42 12.55 0.79 -7.36
C TYR A 42 13.44 2.04 -7.39
N GLU A 43 12.84 3.23 -7.35
CA GLU A 43 13.58 4.50 -7.25
C GLU A 43 14.40 4.63 -5.96
N LEU A 44 13.96 4.00 -4.86
CA LEU A 44 14.68 3.93 -3.59
C LEU A 44 15.80 2.86 -3.57
N GLY A 45 16.01 2.16 -4.68
CA GLY A 45 17.08 1.17 -4.85
C GLY A 45 16.72 -0.23 -4.36
N TYR A 46 15.43 -0.55 -4.22
CA TYR A 46 14.98 -1.92 -3.99
C TYR A 46 14.94 -2.70 -5.32
N PRO A 47 15.27 -3.99 -5.32
CA PRO A 47 15.17 -4.81 -6.53
C PRO A 47 13.72 -5.08 -6.90
N ASP A 48 13.46 -5.34 -8.19
CA ASP A 48 12.14 -5.83 -8.63
C ASP A 48 11.81 -7.24 -8.11
N GLU A 49 12.83 -8.09 -7.94
CA GLU A 49 12.69 -9.48 -7.49
C GLU A 49 13.85 -9.89 -6.57
N GLY A 50 13.57 -10.74 -5.59
CA GLY A 50 14.58 -11.29 -4.68
C GLY A 50 15.13 -10.24 -3.71
N PHE A 51 16.45 -10.11 -3.63
CA PHE A 51 17.11 -9.17 -2.73
C PHE A 51 18.44 -8.66 -3.30
N ILE A 52 18.86 -7.50 -2.81
CA ILE A 52 20.20 -6.94 -3.01
C ILE A 52 20.88 -6.84 -1.64
N PHE A 53 22.13 -7.27 -1.57
CA PHE A 53 22.94 -7.15 -0.37
C PHE A 53 24.07 -6.14 -0.58
N THR A 54 24.02 -5.03 0.17
CA THR A 54 25.00 -3.94 0.07
C THR A 54 25.23 -3.34 1.44
N ASN A 55 26.49 -3.07 1.82
CA ASN A 55 26.86 -2.42 3.08
C ASN A 55 26.15 -3.01 4.31
N ASN A 56 26.24 -4.33 4.47
CA ASN A 56 25.61 -5.05 5.58
C ASN A 56 24.08 -4.91 5.66
N THR A 57 23.43 -4.46 4.58
CA THR A 57 21.98 -4.31 4.49
C THR A 57 21.46 -5.19 3.38
N ILE A 58 20.52 -6.07 3.69
CA ILE A 58 19.73 -6.81 2.71
C ILE A 58 18.47 -5.98 2.45
N ARG A 59 18.26 -5.58 1.19
CA ARG A 59 17.04 -4.93 0.69
C ARG A 59 16.28 -5.93 -0.14
N TRP A 60 15.06 -6.23 0.26
CA TRP A 60 14.23 -7.23 -0.40
C TRP A 60 13.18 -6.56 -1.28
N SER A 61 12.74 -7.24 -2.33
CA SER A 61 11.93 -6.62 -3.40
C SER A 61 10.59 -6.04 -2.96
N ASP A 62 10.00 -6.55 -1.88
CA ASP A 62 8.75 -6.04 -1.30
C ASP A 62 8.98 -4.82 -0.36
N GLY A 63 10.24 -4.43 -0.12
CA GLY A 63 10.62 -3.38 0.78
C GLY A 63 10.96 -3.82 2.21
N HIS A 64 11.02 -5.09 2.58
CA HIS A 64 11.64 -5.41 3.89
C HIS A 64 13.16 -5.14 3.87
N ILE A 65 13.74 -4.83 5.04
CA ILE A 65 15.20 -4.72 5.19
C ILE A 65 15.70 -5.54 6.36
N THR A 66 16.89 -6.09 6.19
CA THR A 66 17.62 -6.81 7.23
C THR A 66 19.01 -6.19 7.35
N LEU A 67 19.41 -5.77 8.55
CA LEU A 67 20.73 -5.22 8.86
C LEU A 67 21.59 -6.28 9.55
N LEU A 68 22.84 -6.40 9.13
CA LEU A 68 23.83 -7.31 9.69
C LEU A 68 24.89 -6.51 10.45
N GLU A 69 24.75 -6.38 11.76
CA GLU A 69 25.70 -5.67 12.63
C GLU A 69 26.56 -6.66 13.42
N GLY A 70 27.70 -7.05 12.85
CA GLY A 70 28.58 -8.06 13.47
C GLY A 70 27.88 -9.41 13.60
N ASP A 71 27.73 -9.89 14.83
CA ASP A 71 27.01 -11.14 15.16
C ASP A 71 25.49 -10.95 15.34
N TYR A 72 24.99 -9.71 15.21
CA TYR A 72 23.58 -9.37 15.41
C TYR A 72 22.87 -9.15 14.06
N ILE A 73 21.68 -9.73 13.94
CA ILE A 73 20.80 -9.55 12.79
C ILE A 73 19.59 -8.73 13.26
N GLU A 74 19.39 -7.57 12.66
CA GLU A 74 18.21 -6.76 12.89
C GLU A 74 17.26 -6.80 11.70
N ASP A 75 16.03 -7.25 11.93
CA ASP A 75 15.01 -7.35 10.89
C ASP A 75 13.94 -6.26 11.01
N TYR A 76 13.55 -5.71 9.87
CA TYR A 76 12.49 -4.71 9.71
C TYR A 76 11.45 -5.24 8.71
N PRO A 77 10.49 -6.05 9.20
CA PRO A 77 9.63 -6.87 8.35
C PRO A 77 8.50 -6.11 7.67
N ILE A 78 8.16 -4.90 8.12
CA ILE A 78 7.03 -4.15 7.56
C ILE A 78 7.39 -3.62 6.18
N THR A 79 6.75 -4.18 5.17
CA THR A 79 6.91 -3.78 3.77
C THR A 79 6.30 -2.41 3.49
N ALA A 80 6.68 -1.76 2.38
CA ALA A 80 6.11 -0.44 2.04
C ALA A 80 4.59 -0.51 1.82
N THR A 81 4.12 -1.57 1.15
CA THR A 81 2.69 -1.82 0.92
C THR A 81 1.94 -2.08 2.23
N GLN A 82 2.53 -2.85 3.14
CA GLN A 82 1.95 -3.05 4.48
C GLN A 82 1.88 -1.74 5.26
N ALA A 83 2.94 -0.94 5.24
CA ALA A 83 2.98 0.36 5.91
C ALA A 83 1.91 1.32 5.38
N TYR A 84 1.72 1.37 4.07
CA TYR A 84 0.66 2.15 3.45
C TYR A 84 -0.73 1.67 3.89
N ASN A 85 -0.96 0.36 3.93
CA ASN A 85 -2.22 -0.21 4.41
C ASN A 85 -2.49 0.10 5.89
N ILE A 86 -1.47 -0.02 6.74
CA ILE A 86 -1.53 0.34 8.16
C ILE A 86 -1.91 1.81 8.30
N LEU A 87 -1.26 2.71 7.55
CA LEU A 87 -1.55 4.13 7.59
C LEU A 87 -2.96 4.47 7.10
N ARG A 88 -3.45 3.84 6.03
CA ARG A 88 -4.84 4.03 5.59
C ARG A 88 -5.84 3.59 6.65
N ASN A 89 -5.58 2.47 7.32
CA ASN A 89 -6.43 1.98 8.41
C ASN A 89 -6.40 2.95 9.60
N TYR A 90 -5.22 3.46 9.97
CA TYR A 90 -5.07 4.49 10.99
C TYR A 90 -5.89 5.75 10.67
N LEU A 91 -5.86 6.22 9.42
CA LEU A 91 -6.58 7.40 8.97
C LEU A 91 -8.10 7.17 8.80
N ALA A 92 -8.56 5.93 8.76
CA ALA A 92 -9.97 5.61 8.54
C ALA A 92 -10.88 6.20 9.65
N GLU A 93 -10.44 6.17 10.90
CA GLU A 93 -11.20 6.76 12.02
C GLU A 93 -11.31 8.29 11.90
N TYR A 94 -10.25 8.95 11.43
CA TYR A 94 -10.26 10.39 11.17
C TYR A 94 -11.19 10.73 10.00
N ASN A 95 -11.18 9.92 8.94
CA ASN A 95 -12.06 10.08 7.79
C ASN A 95 -13.54 9.92 8.14
N GLN A 96 -13.88 9.04 9.09
CA GLN A 96 -15.26 8.96 9.59
C GLN A 96 -15.72 10.29 10.22
N LYS A 97 -14.84 10.96 10.98
CA LYS A 97 -15.15 12.27 11.59
C LYS A 97 -15.23 13.40 10.58
N LEU A 98 -14.41 13.33 9.52
CA LEU A 98 -14.34 14.36 8.48
C LEU A 98 -15.42 14.24 7.40
N LYS A 99 -16.05 13.07 7.28
CA LYS A 99 -17.16 12.83 6.36
C LYS A 99 -18.30 13.86 6.49
N LYS A 100 -18.56 14.37 7.71
CA LYS A 100 -19.59 15.40 7.95
C LYS A 100 -19.26 16.76 7.32
N TYR A 101 -18.02 16.97 6.91
CA TYR A 101 -17.54 18.18 6.25
C TYR A 101 -17.19 17.95 4.77
N ASP A 102 -17.54 16.79 4.20
CA ASP A 102 -17.14 16.40 2.83
C ASP A 102 -15.62 16.46 2.61
N MET A 103 -14.87 16.06 3.65
CA MET A 103 -13.41 16.02 3.65
C MET A 103 -12.88 14.60 3.87
N GLU A 104 -11.70 14.32 3.32
CA GLU A 104 -11.00 13.05 3.49
C GLU A 104 -9.49 13.25 3.58
N ILE A 105 -8.83 12.55 4.49
CA ILE A 105 -7.38 12.48 4.63
C ILE A 105 -6.87 11.22 3.93
N LYS A 106 -5.90 11.39 3.04
CA LYS A 106 -5.26 10.29 2.32
C LYS A 106 -3.73 10.42 2.31
N PRO A 107 -3.01 9.31 2.50
CA PRO A 107 -1.58 9.26 2.23
C PRO A 107 -1.32 9.21 0.72
N ASP A 108 -0.25 9.85 0.27
CA ASP A 108 0.20 9.82 -1.13
C ASP A 108 1.21 8.69 -1.34
N PRO A 109 0.86 7.60 -2.04
CA PRO A 109 1.77 6.46 -2.20
C PRO A 109 3.05 6.81 -2.98
N LYS A 110 3.02 7.82 -3.86
CA LYS A 110 4.19 8.25 -4.65
C LYS A 110 5.22 8.99 -3.83
N SER A 111 4.82 9.52 -2.68
CA SER A 111 5.70 10.25 -1.76
C SER A 111 6.53 9.34 -0.85
N LEU A 112 6.41 8.01 -0.98
CA LEU A 112 7.11 7.03 -0.15
C LEU A 112 8.60 7.37 -0.05
N ALA A 113 9.09 7.44 1.17
CA ALA A 113 10.48 7.70 1.49
C ALA A 113 10.93 6.87 2.70
N GLU A 114 12.24 6.76 2.88
CA GLU A 114 12.86 6.11 4.03
C GLU A 114 13.50 7.15 4.94
N LYS A 115 13.43 6.94 6.26
CA LYS A 115 14.19 7.74 7.22
C LYS A 115 14.62 6.92 8.41
N LYS A 116 15.87 7.12 8.82
CA LYS A 116 16.41 6.62 10.09
C LYS A 116 16.31 7.75 11.12
N GLU A 117 15.62 7.50 12.23
CA GLU A 117 15.62 8.38 13.40
C GLU A 117 16.04 7.56 14.63
N GLY A 118 17.23 7.84 15.16
CA GLY A 118 17.85 7.04 16.22
C GLY A 118 18.05 5.57 15.77
N ASN A 119 17.55 4.63 16.57
CA ASN A 119 17.62 3.20 16.30
C ASN A 119 16.42 2.66 15.50
N ASN A 120 15.55 3.54 14.99
CA ASN A 120 14.37 3.14 14.25
C ASN A 120 14.47 3.57 12.79
N ILE A 121 13.92 2.74 11.91
CA ILE A 121 13.78 3.02 10.48
C ILE A 121 12.29 3.11 10.17
N TYR A 122 11.92 4.12 9.40
CA TYR A 122 10.54 4.47 9.09
C TYR A 122 10.31 4.47 7.59
N TRP A 123 9.11 4.03 7.21
CA TRP A 123 8.48 4.47 5.98
C TRP A 123 7.81 5.81 6.21
N ILE A 124 8.02 6.75 5.29
CA ILE A 124 7.40 8.07 5.33
C ILE A 124 6.45 8.22 4.15
N PHE A 125 5.25 8.72 4.43
CA PHE A 125 4.29 9.15 3.42
C PHE A 125 3.87 10.59 3.70
N GLU A 126 3.79 11.42 2.66
CA GLU A 126 3.05 12.66 2.72
C GLU A 126 1.55 12.36 2.87
N VAL A 127 0.88 13.15 3.69
CA VAL A 127 -0.55 13.04 3.97
C VAL A 127 -1.22 14.33 3.55
N TYR A 128 -2.36 14.19 2.88
CA TYR A 128 -3.12 15.31 2.34
C TYR A 128 -4.59 15.26 2.75
N ILE A 129 -5.18 16.42 3.01
CA ILE A 129 -6.62 16.59 3.16
C ILE A 129 -7.21 16.99 1.81
N HIS A 130 -8.21 16.24 1.38
CA HIS A 130 -9.01 16.48 0.19
C HIS A 130 -10.36 17.08 0.59
N SER A 131 -10.76 18.15 -0.07
CA SER A 131 -12.05 18.82 0.12
C SER A 131 -12.58 19.25 -1.25
N GLY A 132 -13.55 18.52 -1.79
CA GLY A 132 -14.00 18.69 -3.17
C GLY A 132 -12.83 18.57 -4.17
N SER A 133 -12.58 19.63 -4.95
CA SER A 133 -11.48 19.69 -5.92
C SER A 133 -10.14 20.14 -5.32
N SER A 134 -10.10 20.52 -4.04
CA SER A 134 -8.89 21.04 -3.40
C SER A 134 -8.13 19.94 -2.64
N LYS A 135 -6.79 20.01 -2.67
CA LYS A 135 -5.87 19.15 -1.93
C LYS A 135 -4.90 20.02 -1.12
N PHE A 136 -4.79 19.78 0.18
CA PHE A 136 -3.91 20.52 1.09
C PHE A 136 -2.97 19.57 1.82
N PHE A 137 -1.69 19.93 1.91
CA PHE A 137 -0.71 19.15 2.67
C PHE A 137 -1.04 19.21 4.17
N ALA A 138 -1.16 18.03 4.78
CA ALA A 138 -1.54 17.88 6.19
C ALA A 138 -0.35 17.48 7.08
N GLY A 139 0.66 16.80 6.52
CA GLY A 139 1.84 16.41 7.27
C GLY A 139 2.57 15.21 6.67
N LEU A 140 3.55 14.73 7.43
CA LEU A 140 4.31 13.52 7.12
C LEU A 140 3.91 12.43 8.12
N ALA A 141 3.45 11.30 7.61
CA ALA A 141 3.22 10.11 8.39
C ALA A 141 4.45 9.20 8.39
N TYR A 142 4.88 8.81 9.57
CA TYR A 142 6.00 7.92 9.85
C TYR A 142 5.42 6.59 10.31
N VAL A 143 5.74 5.52 9.59
CA VAL A 143 5.37 4.15 9.97
C VAL A 143 6.64 3.40 10.33
N ASN A 144 6.76 3.01 11.59
CA ASN A 144 7.91 2.28 12.09
C ASN A 144 8.00 0.91 11.40
N ARG A 145 9.14 0.60 10.79
CA ARG A 145 9.31 -0.60 9.97
C ARG A 145 9.45 -1.89 10.77
N LYS A 146 9.61 -1.79 12.08
CA LYS A 146 9.74 -2.91 13.01
C LYS A 146 8.41 -3.22 13.70
N THR A 147 7.68 -2.19 14.12
CA THR A 147 6.46 -2.33 14.94
C THR A 147 5.17 -2.00 14.19
N GLY A 148 5.23 -1.31 13.06
CA GLY A 148 4.06 -0.78 12.37
C GLY A 148 3.42 0.43 13.07
N ALA A 149 4.02 0.93 14.16
CA ALA A 149 3.52 2.11 14.87
C ALA A 149 3.50 3.33 13.94
N VAL A 150 2.40 4.08 13.96
CA VAL A 150 2.18 5.28 13.15
C VAL A 150 2.37 6.52 14.02
N SER A 151 3.13 7.49 13.52
CA SER A 151 3.25 8.84 14.06
C SER A 151 3.08 9.84 12.92
N ILE A 152 2.30 10.89 13.12
CA ILE A 152 2.11 11.94 12.11
C ILE A 152 2.74 13.22 12.66
N LYS A 153 3.64 13.83 11.89
CA LYS A 153 4.21 15.15 12.18
C LYS A 153 3.63 16.15 11.19
N GLY A 154 2.89 17.15 11.66
CA GLY A 154 2.28 18.16 10.79
C GLY A 154 1.08 18.86 11.44
N LEU A 155 0.12 19.29 10.62
CA LEU A 155 -1.10 20.00 11.06
C LEU A 155 -2.07 19.11 11.86
N LEU A 156 -1.77 17.81 11.97
CA LEU A 156 -2.56 16.82 12.69
C LEU A 156 -1.95 16.43 14.05
N ASP A 157 -0.82 17.06 14.43
CA ASP A 157 -0.08 16.87 15.69
C ASP A 157 -0.56 17.87 16.77
#